data_AF-A0A5J5K3V5-F1
#
_entry.id   AF-A0A5J5K3V5-F1
#
_cell.length_a   1.000
_cell.length_b   1.000
_cell.length_c   1.000
_cell.angle_alpha   90.00
_cell.angle_beta   90.00
_cell.angle_gamma   90.00
#
_symmetry.space_group_name_H-M   'P 1'
#
loop_
_entity.id
_entity.type
_entity.pdbx_description
1 polymer ?
#
loop_
_entity_poly.entity_id
_entity_poly.type
_entity_poly.pdbx_seq_one_letter_code
_entity_poly.pdbx_strand_id
1 'polypeptide(L)'
;MTTREEAGALVLRMQECFNTRRFDQAADLFTPDFVNHPLGTTGFEAGREAWAKVVARFPAMRVVADDILIDGDKVAIRSSVEGMAAPGSDVRPVLIEIFRIDNGRLAETWGVTEGPDPRH
;
A
#
# COMPACT_ATOMS: atom_id res chain seq x y z
N MET A 1 -15.35 -16.08 5.22
CA MET A 1 -13.96 -16.16 5.69
C MET A 1 -13.08 -16.08 4.47
N THR A 2 -12.21 -15.09 4.38
CA THR A 2 -11.30 -14.90 3.23
C THR A 2 -10.19 -15.95 3.30
N THR A 3 -9.91 -16.59 2.17
CA THR A 3 -8.81 -17.56 2.05
C THR A 3 -7.46 -16.86 1.97
N ARG A 4 -6.38 -17.60 2.19
CA ARG A 4 -5.02 -17.08 2.06
C ARG A 4 -4.73 -16.56 0.64
N GLU A 5 -5.21 -17.25 -0.39
CA GLU A 5 -5.00 -16.86 -1.78
C GLU A 5 -5.73 -15.55 -2.11
N GLU A 6 -6.98 -15.41 -1.66
CA GLU A 6 -7.75 -14.18 -1.83
C GLU A 6 -7.11 -12.99 -1.08
N ALA A 7 -6.61 -13.23 0.14
CA ALA A 7 -5.94 -12.22 0.94
C ALA A 7 -4.64 -11.71 0.29
N GLY A 8 -3.84 -12.62 -0.28
CA GLY A 8 -2.65 -12.25 -1.05
C GLY A 8 -3.00 -11.51 -2.35
N ALA A 9 -4.00 -11.99 -3.08
CA ALA A 9 -4.48 -11.34 -4.31
C ALA A 9 -5.01 -9.92 -4.03
N LEU A 10 -5.64 -9.69 -2.89
CA LEU A 10 -6.19 -8.39 -2.49
C LEU A 10 -5.09 -7.32 -2.34
N VAL A 11 -4.02 -7.61 -1.58
CA VAL A 11 -2.92 -6.65 -1.40
C VAL A 11 -2.13 -6.42 -2.69
N LEU A 12 -1.96 -7.46 -3.52
CA LEU A 12 -1.34 -7.33 -4.84
C LEU A 12 -2.18 -6.46 -5.77
N ARG A 13 -3.52 -6.61 -5.72
CA ARG A 13 -4.44 -5.77 -6.50
C ARG A 13 -4.39 -4.32 -6.06
N MET A 14 -4.28 -4.05 -4.76
CA MET A 14 -4.07 -2.71 -4.23
C MET A 14 -2.78 -2.09 -4.79
N GLN A 15 -1.66 -2.82 -4.76
CA GLN A 15 -0.41 -2.35 -5.35
C GLN A 15 -0.49 -2.15 -6.86
N GLU A 16 -1.22 -3.01 -7.58
CA GLU A 16 -1.48 -2.84 -9.01
C GLU A 16 -2.23 -1.54 -9.29
N CYS A 17 -3.28 -1.23 -8.51
CA CYS A 17 -4.00 0.03 -8.62
C CYS A 17 -3.07 1.23 -8.40
N PHE A 18 -2.19 1.17 -7.39
CA PHE A 18 -1.19 2.21 -7.16
C PHE A 18 -0.23 2.35 -8.37
N ASN A 19 0.37 1.25 -8.81
CA ASN A 19 1.37 1.21 -9.87
C ASN A 19 0.82 1.61 -11.25
N THR A 20 -0.48 1.37 -11.50
CA THR A 20 -1.17 1.72 -12.75
C THR A 20 -1.95 3.02 -12.68
N ARG A 21 -1.85 3.76 -11.55
CA ARG A 21 -2.58 5.01 -11.29
C ARG A 21 -4.10 4.88 -11.37
N ARG A 22 -4.63 3.67 -11.18
CA ARG A 22 -6.08 3.38 -11.15
C ARG A 22 -6.61 3.52 -9.72
N PHE A 23 -6.41 4.69 -9.12
CA PHE A 23 -6.73 4.92 -7.70
C PHE A 23 -8.22 4.83 -7.41
N ASP A 24 -9.07 5.28 -8.33
CA ASP A 24 -10.52 5.19 -8.15
C ASP A 24 -11.02 3.73 -8.11
N GLN A 25 -10.30 2.80 -8.75
CA GLN A 25 -10.60 1.37 -8.68
C GLN A 25 -10.12 0.73 -7.38
N ALA A 26 -9.26 1.41 -6.62
CA ALA A 26 -8.76 0.89 -5.36
C ALA A 26 -9.80 1.04 -4.24
N ALA A 27 -10.73 2.00 -4.32
CA ALA A 27 -11.70 2.28 -3.26
C ALA A 27 -12.53 1.05 -2.87
N ASP A 28 -12.93 0.22 -3.84
CA ASP A 28 -13.71 -1.01 -3.61
C ASP A 28 -12.94 -2.10 -2.86
N LEU A 29 -11.60 -1.99 -2.78
CA LEU A 29 -10.75 -2.92 -2.04
C LEU A 29 -10.75 -2.63 -0.54
N PHE A 30 -11.21 -1.45 -0.11
CA PHE A 30 -11.20 -1.01 1.28
C PHE A 30 -12.61 -1.02 1.88
N THR A 31 -12.71 -1.22 3.18
CA THR A 31 -13.99 -0.99 3.88
C THR A 31 -14.30 0.51 3.96
N PRO A 32 -15.58 0.92 4.03
CA PRO A 32 -15.94 2.33 4.18
C PRO A 32 -15.32 3.00 5.42
N ASP A 33 -15.09 2.23 6.47
CA ASP A 33 -14.51 2.62 7.76
C ASP A 33 -13.02 2.28 7.88
N PHE A 34 -12.32 2.08 6.75
CA PHE A 34 -10.91 1.71 6.74
C PHE A 34 -10.04 2.61 7.62
N VAL A 35 -9.25 2.06 8.55
CA VAL A 35 -8.36 2.86 9.42
C VAL A 35 -6.94 2.86 8.86
N ASN A 36 -6.41 4.05 8.58
CA ASN A 36 -5.02 4.24 8.19
C ASN A 36 -4.23 4.80 9.38
N HIS A 37 -3.56 3.93 10.13
CA HIS A 37 -2.81 4.34 11.31
C HIS A 37 -1.64 5.29 10.98
N PRO A 38 -0.82 5.06 9.93
CA PRO A 38 0.23 5.99 9.55
C PRO A 38 -0.25 7.40 9.18
N LEU A 39 -1.46 7.55 8.63
CA LEU A 39 -2.06 8.85 8.31
C LEU A 39 -2.93 9.42 9.44
N GLY A 40 -3.32 8.60 10.43
CA GLY A 40 -4.25 8.99 11.48
C GLY A 40 -5.67 9.28 10.96
N THR A 41 -6.09 8.63 9.88
CA THR A 41 -7.36 8.89 9.19
C THR A 41 -8.26 7.65 9.10
N THR A 42 -9.55 7.88 8.88
CA THR A 42 -10.54 6.84 8.55
C THR A 42 -11.08 7.07 7.13
N GLY A 43 -11.38 5.98 6.42
CA GLY A 43 -11.77 5.96 5.02
C GLY A 43 -10.56 5.96 4.07
N PHE A 44 -10.79 5.54 2.83
CA PHE A 44 -9.73 5.44 1.82
C PHE A 44 -9.34 6.78 1.19
N GLU A 45 -10.18 7.81 1.28
CA GLU A 45 -10.01 9.06 0.54
C GLU A 45 -8.69 9.79 0.86
N ALA A 46 -8.31 9.86 2.14
CA ALA A 46 -7.02 10.45 2.53
C ALA A 46 -5.82 9.67 1.97
N GLY A 47 -5.94 8.34 1.89
CA GLY A 47 -4.94 7.47 1.24
C GLY A 47 -4.86 7.73 -0.27
N ARG A 48 -6.00 7.89 -0.93
CA ARG A 48 -6.09 8.24 -2.36
C ARG A 48 -5.39 9.57 -2.67
N GLU A 49 -5.63 10.59 -1.85
CA GLU A 49 -4.95 11.88 -1.98
C GLU A 49 -3.44 11.77 -1.74
N ALA A 50 -3.02 10.99 -0.74
CA ALA A 50 -1.60 10.74 -0.48
C ALA A 50 -0.93 10.03 -1.66
N TRP A 51 -1.59 9.04 -2.27
CA TRP A 51 -1.14 8.38 -3.49
C TRP A 51 -1.00 9.36 -4.65
N ALA A 52 -1.97 10.27 -4.85
CA ALA A 52 -1.89 11.29 -5.90
C ALA A 52 -0.72 12.26 -5.69
N LYS A 53 -0.50 12.71 -4.45
CA LYS A 53 0.61 13.62 -4.09
C LYS A 53 1.97 12.98 -4.34
N VAL A 54 2.17 11.72 -3.91
CA VAL A 54 3.47 11.05 -4.07
C VAL A 54 3.78 10.78 -5.55
N VAL A 55 2.82 10.32 -6.36
CA VAL A 55 3.10 10.03 -7.78
C VAL A 55 3.27 11.30 -8.61
N ALA A 56 2.71 12.43 -8.17
CA ALA A 56 2.99 13.73 -8.78
C ALA A 56 4.45 14.17 -8.54
N ARG A 57 5.00 13.86 -7.35
CA ARG A 57 6.41 14.11 -7.01
C ARG A 57 7.35 13.10 -7.68
N PHE A 58 6.96 11.84 -7.77
CA PHE A 58 7.75 10.73 -8.33
C PHE A 58 6.94 9.97 -9.40
N PRO A 59 6.86 10.47 -10.64
CA PRO A 59 6.01 9.87 -11.68
C PRO A 59 6.40 8.43 -12.03
N ALA A 60 7.70 8.11 -11.97
CA ALA A 60 8.25 6.79 -12.22
C ALA A 60 8.11 5.83 -11.02
N MET A 61 7.55 6.27 -9.89
CA MET A 61 7.49 5.47 -8.68
C MET A 61 6.69 4.18 -8.88
N ARG A 62 7.26 3.07 -8.41
CA ARG A 62 6.59 1.77 -8.35
C ARG A 62 6.85 1.10 -7.02
N VAL A 63 5.86 0.35 -6.53
CA VAL A 63 5.98 -0.50 -5.35
C VAL A 63 5.98 -1.95 -5.80
N VAL A 64 6.96 -2.73 -5.37
CA VAL A 64 7.15 -4.13 -5.77
C VAL A 64 7.08 -4.99 -4.51
N ALA A 65 6.11 -5.90 -4.46
CA ALA A 65 6.02 -6.88 -3.38
C ALA A 65 7.25 -7.81 -3.40
N ASP A 66 7.97 -7.85 -2.27
CA ASP A 66 9.09 -8.76 -2.06
C ASP A 66 8.65 -9.99 -1.27
N ASP A 67 7.88 -9.79 -0.19
CA ASP A 67 7.33 -10.86 0.65
C ASP A 67 5.87 -10.59 0.99
N ILE A 68 5.07 -11.66 1.07
CA ILE A 68 3.69 -11.63 1.56
C ILE A 68 3.52 -12.73 2.61
N LEU A 69 3.12 -12.34 3.82
CA LEU A 69 2.88 -13.24 4.95
C LEU A 69 1.43 -13.11 5.38
N ILE A 70 0.75 -14.25 5.58
CA ILE A 70 -0.69 -14.29 5.84
C ILE A 70 -0.97 -15.17 7.05
N ASP A 71 -1.55 -14.55 8.07
CA ASP A 71 -1.95 -15.18 9.32
C ASP A 71 -3.35 -14.71 9.74
N GLY A 72 -4.28 -15.66 9.80
CA GLY A 72 -5.69 -15.38 10.09
C GLY A 72 -6.29 -14.33 9.15
N ASP A 73 -6.74 -13.21 9.74
CA ASP A 73 -7.34 -12.07 9.06
C ASP A 73 -6.32 -10.98 8.68
N LYS A 74 -5.01 -11.24 8.78
CA LYS A 74 -3.97 -10.25 8.52
C LYS A 74 -3.03 -10.65 7.39
N VAL A 75 -2.61 -9.65 6.62
CA VAL A 75 -1.61 -9.77 5.57
C VAL A 75 -0.51 -8.76 5.82
N ALA A 76 0.72 -9.24 6.04
CA ALA A 76 1.90 -8.39 6.02
C ALA A 76 2.54 -8.45 4.64
N ILE A 77 2.91 -7.29 4.11
CA ILE A 77 3.61 -7.15 2.84
C ILE A 77 4.87 -6.33 3.04
N ARG A 78 6.01 -6.90 2.64
CA ARG A 78 7.27 -6.17 2.51
C ARG A 78 7.46 -5.82 1.05
N SER A 79 7.78 -4.56 0.76
CA SER A 79 7.92 -4.08 -0.61
C SER A 79 9.11 -3.17 -0.81
N SER A 80 9.75 -3.28 -1.96
CA SER A 80 10.75 -2.35 -2.44
C SER A 80 10.09 -1.23 -3.23
N VAL A 81 10.58 -0.01 -3.06
CA VAL A 81 10.14 1.16 -3.83
C VAL A 81 11.16 1.53 -4.88
N GLU A 82 10.72 1.61 -6.13
CA GLU A 82 11.51 1.99 -7.29
C GLU A 82 11.12 3.39 -7.78
N GLY A 83 11.99 4.01 -8.59
CA GLY A 83 11.66 5.26 -9.30
C GLY A 83 11.64 6.52 -8.44
N MET A 84 12.17 6.46 -7.20
CA MET A 84 12.33 7.62 -6.31
C MET A 84 13.76 8.14 -6.20
N ALA A 85 14.73 7.45 -6.78
CA ALA A 85 16.14 7.83 -6.73
C ALA A 85 16.39 9.15 -7.49
N ALA A 86 17.09 10.08 -6.84
CA ALA A 86 17.80 11.12 -7.57
C ALA A 86 18.90 10.50 -8.44
N PRO A 87 19.29 11.11 -9.58
CA PRO A 87 20.40 10.60 -10.39
C PRO A 87 21.65 10.35 -9.53
N GLY A 88 22.11 9.10 -9.46
CA GLY A 88 23.28 8.69 -8.67
C GLY A 88 23.01 8.16 -7.25
N SER A 89 21.75 8.00 -6.84
CA SER A 89 21.39 7.33 -5.58
C SER A 89 20.86 5.92 -5.83
N ASP A 90 21.46 4.91 -5.20
CA ASP A 90 20.96 3.52 -5.24
C ASP A 90 19.97 3.22 -4.09
N VAL A 91 19.55 4.23 -3.34
CA VAL A 91 18.66 4.02 -2.18
C VAL A 91 17.26 3.64 -2.67
N ARG A 92 16.87 2.41 -2.34
CA ARG A 92 15.52 1.86 -2.56
C ARG A 92 14.81 1.76 -1.22
N PRO A 93 13.85 2.63 -0.93
CA PRO A 93 13.09 2.53 0.30
C PRO A 93 12.36 1.20 0.38
N VAL A 94 12.27 0.69 1.60
CA VAL A 94 11.52 -0.53 1.91
C VAL A 94 10.29 -0.14 2.70
N LEU A 95 9.14 -0.65 2.28
CA LEU A 95 7.87 -0.52 2.97
C LEU A 95 7.56 -1.85 3.65
N ILE A 96 7.15 -1.80 4.91
CA ILE A 96 6.50 -2.92 5.58
C ILE A 96 5.13 -2.43 5.99
N GLU A 97 4.09 -3.07 5.46
CA GLU A 97 2.70 -2.77 5.76
C GLU A 97 2.01 -4.04 6.26
N ILE A 98 1.15 -3.89 7.25
CA ILE A 98 0.28 -4.94 7.76
C ILE A 98 -1.15 -4.46 7.54
N PHE A 99 -1.95 -5.28 6.87
CA PHE A 99 -3.36 -5.02 6.65
C PHE A 99 -4.21 -6.01 7.44
N ARG A 100 -5.28 -5.53 8.08
CA ARG A 100 -6.39 -6.37 8.54
C ARG A 100 -7.43 -6.48 7.44
N ILE A 101 -7.96 -7.68 7.21
CA ILE A 101 -9.01 -7.96 6.25
C ILE A 101 -10.33 -8.19 6.99
N ASP A 102 -11.39 -7.53 6.54
CA ASP A 102 -12.77 -7.83 6.92
C ASP A 102 -13.62 -8.06 5.67
N ASN A 103 -14.34 -9.18 5.65
CA ASN A 103 -15.25 -9.53 4.56
C ASN A 103 -14.64 -9.35 3.14
N GLY A 104 -13.39 -9.77 2.97
CA GLY A 104 -12.67 -9.69 1.68
C GLY A 104 -12.15 -8.29 1.31
N ARG A 105 -12.16 -7.33 2.24
CA ARG A 105 -11.67 -5.96 2.02
C ARG A 105 -10.67 -5.55 3.08
N LEU A 106 -9.80 -4.60 2.74
CA LEU A 106 -8.83 -3.99 3.64
C LEU A 106 -9.55 -3.09 4.64
N ALA A 107 -9.43 -3.41 5.92
CA ALA A 107 -10.15 -2.72 7.00
C ALA A 107 -9.23 -1.85 7.86
N GLU A 108 -7.96 -2.21 8.01
CA GLU A 108 -6.98 -1.40 8.77
C GLU A 108 -5.59 -1.57 8.16
N THR A 109 -4.73 -0.55 8.30
CA THR A 109 -3.31 -0.65 7.95
C THR A 109 -2.39 -0.04 9.00
N TRP A 110 -1.29 -0.75 9.28
CA TRP A 110 -0.11 -0.25 9.97
C TRP A 110 1.07 -0.34 9.02
N GLY A 111 1.98 0.62 9.05
CA GLY A 111 3.15 0.52 8.20
C GLY A 111 4.28 1.44 8.61
N VAL A 112 5.47 1.05 8.18
CA VAL A 112 6.71 1.79 8.36
C VAL A 112 7.49 1.80 7.06
N THR A 113 8.27 2.87 6.88
CA THR A 113 9.19 3.03 5.75
C THR A 113 10.61 3.04 6.30
N GLU A 114 11.48 2.23 5.71
CA GLU A 114 12.92 2.32 5.88
C GLU A 114 13.53 3.07 4.69
N GLY A 115 14.40 4.05 4.96
CA GLY A 115 14.95 4.95 3.94
C GLY A 115 14.10 6.21 3.72
N PRO A 116 14.37 6.96 2.63
CA PRO A 116 13.58 8.14 2.26
C PRO A 116 12.09 7.85 2.23
N ASP A 117 11.32 8.52 3.08
CA ASP A 117 9.87 8.37 3.10
C ASP A 117 9.25 9.17 1.94
N PRO A 118 8.54 8.51 1.00
CA PRO A 118 7.90 9.21 -0.12
C PRO A 118 6.95 10.33 0.29
N ARG A 119 6.39 10.25 1.51
CA ARG A 119 5.41 11.20 2.03
C ARG A 119 6.03 12.52 2.49
N HIS A 120 7.34 12.55 2.75
CA HIS A 120 8.05 13.68 3.35
C HIS A 120 9.12 14.27 2.41
#